data_AF-A0A948F380-F1
#
_entry.id   AF-A0A948F380-F1
#
_cell.length_a   1.000
_cell.length_b   1.000
_cell.length_c   1.000
_cell.angle_alpha   90.00
_cell.angle_beta   90.00
_cell.angle_gamma   90.00
#
_symmetry.space_group_name_H-M   'P 1'
#
loop_
_entity.id
_entity.type
_entity.pdbx_description
1 polymer ?
#
loop_
_entity_poly.entity_id
_entity_poly.type
_entity_poly.pdbx_seq_one_letter_code
_entity_poly.pdbx_strand_id
1 'polypeptide(L)' 'TIEKYPERFDIDLLRCVYCGLCEEACPCDAIRMDTGIYEIVADAREKFFVDKDFLLNDETRGTL' A
#
# COMPACT_ATOMS: atom_id res chain seq x y z
N THR A 1 1.01 14.07 21.23
CA THR A 1 1.97 13.82 20.13
C THR A 1 1.42 14.44 18.88
N ILE A 2 2.22 15.16 18.09
CA ILE A 2 1.74 15.74 16.83
C ILE A 2 1.65 14.58 15.83
N GLU A 3 0.45 14.20 15.44
CA GLU A 3 0.24 13.20 14.38
C GLU A 3 0.71 13.78 13.04
N LYS A 4 1.58 13.04 12.35
CA LYS A 4 2.15 13.42 11.07
C LYS A 4 1.40 12.68 9.98
N TYR A 5 0.75 13.43 9.09
CA TYR A 5 0.17 12.88 7.88
C TYR A 5 1.07 13.20 6.68
N PRO A 6 1.53 12.20 5.93
CA PRO A 6 2.29 12.45 4.72
C PRO A 6 1.39 13.13 3.69
N GLU A 7 1.92 14.19 3.06
CA GLU A 7 1.26 14.82 1.92
C GLU A 7 1.13 13.80 0.78
N ARG A 8 2.21 13.05 0.53
CA ARG A 8 2.34 12.05 -0.52
C ARG A 8 2.82 10.71 0.05
N PHE A 9 2.18 9.62 -0.36
CA PHE A 9 2.56 8.26 0.03
C PHE A 9 2.27 7.32 -1.14
N ASP A 10 3.32 6.91 -1.86
CA ASP A 10 3.18 6.11 -3.06
C ASP A 10 4.02 4.84 -2.96
N ILE A 11 3.52 3.73 -3.49
CA ILE A 11 4.21 2.44 -3.53
C ILE A 11 4.20 1.91 -4.96
N ASP A 12 5.38 1.56 -5.48
CA ASP A 12 5.52 0.79 -6.72
C ASP A 12 5.48 -0.71 -6.38
N LEU A 13 4.33 -1.36 -6.62
CA LEU A 13 4.10 -2.77 -6.31
C LEU A 13 4.96 -3.71 -7.17
N LEU A 14 5.53 -3.25 -8.28
CA LEU A 14 6.47 -4.04 -9.09
C LEU A 14 7.90 -3.97 -8.56
N ARG A 15 8.20 -3.01 -7.67
CA ARG A 15 9.48 -2.92 -6.95
C ARG A 15 9.39 -3.48 -5.53
N CYS A 16 8.18 -3.49 -4.96
CA CYS A 16 7.94 -4.09 -3.67
C CYS A 16 8.25 -5.59 -3.71
N VAL A 17 9.01 -6.07 -2.72
CA VAL A 17 9.33 -7.51 -2.57
C VAL A 17 8.52 -8.16 -1.45
N TYR A 18 7.49 -7.47 -0.94
CA TYR A 18 6.56 -7.97 0.07
C TYR A 18 7.25 -8.49 1.35
N CYS A 19 8.28 -7.79 1.83
CA CYS A 19 9.10 -8.23 2.96
C CYS A 19 8.56 -7.89 4.35
N GLY A 20 7.50 -7.09 4.49
CA GLY A 20 6.95 -6.69 5.79
C GLY A 20 7.71 -5.58 6.53
N LEU A 21 8.89 -5.17 6.05
CA LEU A 21 9.71 -4.17 6.76
C LEU A 21 9.02 -2.82 6.96
N CYS A 22 8.12 -2.42 6.05
CA CYS A 22 7.36 -1.18 6.20
C CYS A 22 6.34 -1.22 7.35
N GLU A 23 5.72 -2.38 7.59
CA GLU A 23 4.80 -2.62 8.70
C GLU A 23 5.56 -2.58 10.03
N GLU A 24 6.67 -3.31 10.13
CA GLU A 24 7.51 -3.33 11.33
C GLU A 24 8.13 -1.97 11.67
N ALA A 25 8.53 -1.21 10.64
CA ALA A 25 9.12 0.10 10.82
C ALA A 25 8.11 1.16 11.28
N CYS A 26 6.80 0.93 11.09
CA CYS A 26 5.78 1.92 11.38
C CYS A 26 5.47 1.98 12.89
N PRO A 27 5.80 3.08 13.59
CA PRO A 27 5.60 3.17 15.04
C PRO A 27 4.13 3.36 15.45
N CYS A 28 3.26 3.68 14.48
CA CYS A 28 1.84 3.96 14.68
C CYS A 28 0.93 3.03 13.89
N ASP A 29 1.48 1.94 13.32
CA ASP A 29 0.71 0.86 12.69
C ASP A 29 -0.24 1.36 11.57
N ALA A 30 0.26 2.29 10.76
CA ALA A 30 -0.49 2.97 9.70
C ALA A 30 -0.51 2.21 8.36
N ILE A 31 0.31 1.16 8.21
CA ILE A 31 0.40 0.31 7.02
C ILE A 31 0.44 -1.14 7.47
N ARG A 32 -0.32 -2.00 6.77
CA ARG A 32 -0.40 -3.45 7.06
C ARG A 32 -0.38 -4.27 5.79
N MET A 33 0.03 -5.54 5.91
CA MET A 33 0.04 -6.51 4.81
C MET A 33 -0.99 -7.64 4.97
N ASP A 34 -1.85 -7.59 5.99
CA ASP A 34 -2.84 -8.60 6.33
C ASP A 34 -4.19 -8.44 5.58
N THR A 35 -4.17 -7.80 4.42
CA THR A 35 -5.39 -7.45 3.65
C THR A 35 -6.13 -8.66 3.05
N GLY A 36 -5.49 -9.83 3.03
CA GLY A 36 -6.01 -11.04 2.38
C GLY A 36 -5.94 -11.00 0.84
N ILE A 37 -5.29 -9.98 0.27
CA ILE A 37 -5.13 -9.80 -1.18
C ILE A 37 -3.78 -10.39 -1.59
N TYR A 38 -3.83 -11.50 -2.32
CA TYR A 38 -2.63 -12.20 -2.79
C TYR A 38 -2.51 -12.21 -4.32
N GLU A 39 -3.60 -11.90 -5.01
CA GLU A 39 -3.69 -11.93 -6.46
C GLU A 39 -3.94 -10.51 -6.95
N ILE A 40 -2.87 -9.86 -7.38
CA ILE A 40 -2.92 -8.52 -7.96
C ILE A 40 -2.61 -8.66 -9.45
N VAL A 41 -3.61 -8.37 -10.27
CA VAL A 41 -3.52 -8.49 -11.73
C VAL A 41 -3.90 -7.16 -12.35
N ALA A 42 -3.04 -6.65 -13.22
CA ALA A 42 -3.31 -5.48 -14.03
C ALA A 42 -2.69 -5.64 -15.42
N ASP A 43 -3.25 -4.93 -16.39
CA ASP A 43 -2.87 -4.95 -17.82
C ASP A 43 -1.83 -3.88 -18.18
N ALA A 44 -1.46 -3.01 -17.25
CA ALA A 44 -0.53 -1.89 -17.46
C ALA A 44 0.40 -1.70 -16.26
N ARG A 45 1.62 -1.21 -16.49
CA ARG A 45 2.63 -1.00 -15.43
C ARG A 45 2.18 0.07 -14.45
N GLU A 46 1.53 1.10 -14.95
CA GLU A 46 1.11 2.29 -14.21
C GLU A 46 0.08 1.94 -13.13
N LYS A 47 -0.72 0.89 -13.35
CA LYS A 47 -1.71 0.40 -12.39
C LYS A 47 -1.10 -0.23 -11.14
N PHE A 48 0.16 -0.67 -11.21
CA PHE A 48 0.89 -1.16 -10.04
C PHE A 48 1.50 -0.05 -9.17
N PHE A 49 1.34 1.21 -9.58
CA PHE A 49 1.72 2.36 -8.77
C PHE A 49 0.51 2.80 -7.94
N VAL A 50 0.53 2.50 -6.65
CA VAL A 50 -0.58 2.82 -5.74
C VAL A 50 -0.24 4.08 -4.95
N ASP A 51 -1.20 4.98 -4.84
CA ASP A 51 -1.08 6.22 -4.09
C ASP A 51 -1.78 6.13 -2.73
N LYS A 52 -1.68 7.21 -1.96
CA LYS A 52 -2.26 7.31 -0.61
C LYS A 52 -3.77 7.10 -0.63
N ASP A 53 -4.45 7.64 -1.64
CA ASP A 53 -5.91 7.57 -1.72
C ASP A 53 -6.36 6.14 -2.04
N PHE A 54 -5.67 5.46 -2.95
CA PHE A 54 -5.89 4.03 -3.22
C PHE A 54 -5.71 3.18 -1.96
N LEU A 55 -4.66 3.41 -1.18
CA LEU A 55 -4.33 2.63 0.02
C LEU A 55 -5.29 2.86 1.19
N LEU A 56 -5.96 4.01 1.24
CA LEU A 56 -6.96 4.33 2.26
C LEU A 56 -8.37 3.83 1.91
N ASN A 57 -8.60 3.47 0.64
CA ASN A 57 -9.90 3.01 0.17
C ASN A 57 -10.08 1.51 0.44
N ASP A 58 -11.15 1.16 1.16
CA ASP A 58 -11.44 -0.22 1.57
C ASP A 58 -12.18 -1.05 0.50
N GLU A 59 -12.59 -0.39 -0.60
CA GLU A 59 -13.34 -0.99 -1.71
C GLU A 59 -12.45 -1.62 -2.81
N THR A 60 -11.16 -1.32 -2.81
CA THR A 60 -10.17 -1.86 -3.77
C THR A 60 -9.61 -3.22 -3.38
N ARG A 61 -10.31 -3.96 -2.49
CA ARG A 61 -9.96 -5.31 -2.05
C ARG A 61 -9.98 -6.31 -3.22
N GLY A 62 -8.84 -6.40 -3.92
CA GLY A 62 -8.56 -7.47 -4.90
C GLY A 62 -8.72 -7.12 -6.37
N THR A 63 -8.78 -5.83 -6.75
CA THR A 63 -8.75 -5.46 -8.18
C THR A 63 -8.00 -4.14 -8.36
N LEU A 64 -6.93 -4.15 -9.17
CA LEU A 64 -6.23 -2.97 -9.69
C LEU A 64 -6.68 -2.66 -11.13
#